data_AF-A0AAW4UHH2-F1
#
_entry.id   AF-A0AAW4UHH2-F1
#
_cell.length_a   1.000
_cell.length_b   1.000
_cell.length_c   1.000
_cell.angle_alpha   90.00
_cell.angle_beta   90.00
_cell.angle_gamma   90.00
#
_symmetry.space_group_name_H-M   'P 1'
#
loop_
_entity.id
_entity.type
_entity.pdbx_description
1 polymer ?
#
loop_
_entity_poly.entity_id
_entity_poly.type
_entity_poly.pdbx_seq_one_letter_code
_entity_poly.pdbx_strand_id
1 'polypeptide(L)' 'MKHSSTPVVTASTDSVDFLLPIRNGDIISYEAMVSYAGSSSMEVCVQIILQDIINDKKHMAALSFLTFVALDENGK' A
#
# COMPACT_ATOMS: atom_id res chain seq x y z
N MET A 1 -3.98 9.53 -8.00
CA MET A 1 -2.91 8.52 -7.78
C MET A 1 -1.77 8.78 -8.74
N LYS A 2 -0.50 8.63 -8.32
CA LYS A 2 0.66 8.93 -9.20
C LYS A 2 0.65 8.14 -10.52
N HIS A 3 0.19 6.90 -10.48
CA HIS A 3 0.11 6.03 -11.65
C HIS A 3 -0.93 6.51 -12.68
N SER A 4 -2.16 6.84 -12.25
CA SER A 4 -3.24 7.26 -13.17
C SER A 4 -3.23 8.76 -13.51
N SER A 5 -2.53 9.59 -12.73
CA SER A 5 -2.58 11.06 -12.81
C SER A 5 -3.98 11.68 -12.66
N THR A 6 -4.93 10.90 -12.15
CA THR A 6 -6.31 11.32 -11.89
C THR A 6 -6.69 11.07 -10.42
N PRO A 7 -7.79 11.66 -9.93
CA PRO A 7 -8.40 11.25 -8.66
C PRO A 7 -8.70 9.75 -8.67
N VAL A 8 -8.56 9.11 -7.51
CA VAL A 8 -8.91 7.70 -7.32
C VAL A 8 -9.74 7.53 -6.07
N VAL A 9 -10.52 6.46 -6.02
CA VAL A 9 -11.20 5.99 -4.82
C VAL A 9 -10.74 4.57 -4.49
N THR A 10 -10.71 4.25 -3.19
CA THR A 10 -10.49 2.87 -2.74
C THR A 10 -11.75 2.06 -3.03
N ALA A 11 -11.64 1.05 -3.89
CA ALA A 11 -12.75 0.16 -4.23
C ALA A 11 -12.83 -1.02 -3.25
N SER A 12 -11.69 -1.62 -2.91
CA SER A 12 -11.61 -2.70 -1.93
C SER A 12 -10.26 -2.70 -1.20
N THR A 13 -10.25 -3.37 -0.05
CA THR A 13 -9.04 -3.86 0.61
C THR A 13 -9.16 -5.37 0.64
N ASP A 14 -8.22 -6.06 0.01
CA ASP A 14 -8.38 -7.48 -0.25
C ASP A 14 -7.89 -8.30 0.95
N SER A 15 -6.62 -8.11 1.32
CA SER A 15 -6.05 -8.69 2.55
C SER A 15 -5.03 -7.75 3.19
N VAL A 16 -4.87 -7.96 4.50
CA VAL A 16 -3.77 -7.40 5.30
C VAL A 16 -3.17 -8.55 6.09
N ASP A 17 -1.95 -8.94 5.74
CA ASP A 17 -1.22 -10.00 6.40
C ASP A 17 -0.25 -9.41 7.41
N PHE A 18 -0.52 -9.60 8.70
CA PHE A 18 0.35 -9.16 9.80
C PHE A 18 1.39 -10.23 10.11
N LEU A 19 2.63 -10.00 9.66
CA LEU A 19 3.75 -10.94 9.80
C LEU A 19 4.49 -10.76 11.13
N LEU A 20 4.58 -9.53 11.62
CA LEU A 20 5.23 -9.19 12.89
C LEU A 20 4.38 -8.19 13.68
N PRO A 21 4.39 -8.25 15.02
CA PRO A 21 3.71 -7.26 15.84
C PRO A 21 4.46 -5.92 15.79
N ILE A 22 3.73 -4.84 15.50
CA ILE A 22 4.24 -3.46 15.60
C ILE A 22 3.93 -2.93 17.01
N ARG A 23 4.93 -2.38 17.69
CA ARG A 23 4.88 -1.92 19.08
C ARG A 23 5.03 -0.41 19.19
N ASN A 24 4.70 0.13 20.35
CA ASN A 24 4.94 1.54 20.65
C ASN A 24 6.44 1.85 20.60
N GLY A 25 6.81 2.89 19.89
CA GLY A 25 8.21 3.29 19.70
C GLY A 25 8.88 2.70 18.46
N ASP A 26 8.22 1.76 17.77
CA ASP A 26 8.72 1.25 16.49
C ASP A 26 8.69 2.33 15.42
N ILE A 27 9.69 2.29 14.54
CA ILE A 27 9.79 3.16 13.37
C ILE A 27 9.41 2.32 12.16
N ILE A 28 8.38 2.76 11.44
CA ILE A 28 7.85 2.05 10.28
C ILE A 28 7.88 2.92 9.03
N SER A 29 8.12 2.29 7.89
CA SER A 29 7.96 2.88 6.57
C SER A 29 6.95 2.09 5.76
N TYR A 30 6.18 2.80 4.94
CA TYR A 30 5.22 2.21 4.01
C TYR A 30 5.74 2.38 2.59
N GLU A 31 5.87 1.29 1.86
CA GLU A 31 6.26 1.30 0.46
C GLU A 31 5.09 0.77 -0.37
N ALA A 32 4.54 1.62 -1.25
CA ALA A 32 3.37 1.29 -2.06
C ALA A 32 3.71 1.35 -3.55
N MET A 33 3.30 0.33 -4.30
CA MET A 33 3.46 0.26 -5.75
C MET A 33 2.24 -0.37 -6.41
N VAL A 34 1.96 0.01 -7.66
CA VAL A 34 0.93 -0.65 -8.47
C VAL A 34 1.48 -2.00 -8.92
N SER A 35 0.84 -3.09 -8.47
CA SER A 35 1.18 -4.48 -8.85
C SER A 35 0.44 -4.93 -10.10
N TYR A 36 -0.76 -4.37 -10.35
CA TYR A 36 -1.57 -4.68 -11.54
C TYR A 36 -2.41 -3.46 -11.97
N ALA A 37 -2.58 -3.28 -13.28
CA ALA A 37 -3.44 -2.24 -13.86
C ALA A 37 -4.48 -2.87 -14.81
N GLY A 38 -5.76 -2.68 -14.50
CA GLY A 38 -6.90 -3.05 -15.34
C GLY A 38 -7.33 -1.90 -16.27
N SER A 39 -8.61 -1.87 -16.64
CA SER A 39 -9.16 -0.81 -17.50
C SER A 39 -9.22 0.55 -16.80
N SER A 40 -9.82 0.59 -15.60
CA SER A 40 -9.84 1.77 -14.72
C SER A 40 -9.37 1.44 -13.29
N SER A 41 -9.20 0.15 -12.98
CA SER A 41 -8.76 -0.33 -11.68
C SER A 41 -7.24 -0.49 -11.60
N MET A 42 -6.69 -0.34 -10.41
CA MET A 42 -5.29 -0.56 -10.08
C MET A 42 -5.21 -1.36 -8.78
N GLU A 43 -4.52 -2.49 -8.80
CA GLU A 43 -4.11 -3.18 -7.58
C GLU A 43 -2.82 -2.53 -7.06
N VAL A 44 -2.79 -2.21 -5.78
CA VAL A 44 -1.67 -1.59 -5.08
C VAL A 44 -1.22 -2.51 -3.98
N CYS A 45 0.02 -2.97 -4.10
CA CYS A 45 0.72 -3.70 -3.07
C CYS A 45 1.40 -2.70 -2.12
N VAL A 46 1.15 -2.85 -0.82
CA VAL A 46 1.74 -2.03 0.24
C VAL A 46 2.54 -2.92 1.18
N GLN A 47 3.85 -2.66 1.25
CA GLN A 47 4.75 -3.28 2.20
C GLN A 47 4.92 -2.36 3.40
N ILE A 48 4.65 -2.89 4.60
CA ILE A 48 4.91 -2.20 5.86
C ILE A 48 6.22 -2.75 6.43
N ILE A 49 7.21 -1.88 6.55
CA ILE A 49 8.58 -2.24 6.93
C ILE A 49 8.88 -1.64 8.31
N LEU A 50 9.26 -2.48 9.26
CA LEU A 50 9.88 -2.09 10.52
C LEU A 50 11.36 -1.79 10.30
N GLN A 51 11.81 -0.66 10.83
CA GLN A 51 13.20 -0.24 10.76
C GLN A 51 13.87 -0.36 12.14
N ASP A 52 14.84 -1.28 12.22
CA ASP A 52 15.75 -1.40 13.35
C ASP A 52 16.96 -0.50 13.09
N ILE A 53 16.93 0.69 13.68
CA ILE A 53 17.99 1.70 13.51
C ILE A 53 19.29 1.27 14.20
N ILE A 54 19.22 0.52 15.29
CA ILE A 54 20.39 0.13 16.07
C ILE A 54 21.24 -0.87 15.28
N ASN A 55 20.58 -1.83 14.62
CA ASN A 55 21.24 -2.89 13.87
C ASN A 55 21.28 -2.64 12.35
N ASP A 56 20.75 -1.51 11.88
CA ASP A 56 20.58 -1.16 10.46
C ASP A 56 19.86 -2.26 9.65
N LYS A 57 18.74 -2.75 10.19
CA LYS A 57 17.94 -3.83 9.59
C LYS A 57 16.53 -3.38 9.27
N LYS A 58 15.97 -4.02 8.24
CA LYS A 58 14.58 -3.85 7.81
C LYS A 58 13.86 -5.19 7.87
N HIS A 59 12.66 -5.18 8.44
CA HIS A 59 11.81 -6.36 8.55
C HIS A 59 10.43 -6.04 7.99
N MET A 60 9.90 -6.88 7.12
CA MET A 60 8.52 -6.73 6.65
C MET A 60 7.57 -7.15 7.78
N ALA A 61 6.79 -6.20 8.28
CA ALA A 61 5.88 -6.38 9.39
C ALA A 61 4.46 -6.69 8.94
N ALA A 62 4.06 -6.15 7.79
CA ALA A 62 2.80 -6.48 7.17
C ALA A 62 2.86 -6.29 5.65
N LEU A 63 1.97 -6.99 4.95
CA LEU A 63 1.76 -6.89 3.52
C LEU A 63 0.26 -6.67 3.26
N SER A 64 -0.09 -5.78 2.35
CA SER A 64 -1.48 -5.53 2.00
C SER A 64 -1.68 -5.31 0.51
N PHE A 65 -2.83 -5.75 0.00
CA PHE A 65 -3.30 -5.48 -1.34
C PHE A 65 -4.58 -4.66 -1.30
N LEU A 66 -4.61 -3.57 -2.06
CA LEU A 66 -5.74 -2.67 -2.19
C LEU A 66 -6.10 -2.49 -3.65
N THR A 67 -7.38 -2.45 -3.96
CA THR A 67 -7.84 -2.06 -5.29
C THR A 67 -8.33 -0.62 -5.28
N PHE A 68 -7.77 0.19 -6.17
CA PHE A 68 -8.20 1.56 -6.45
C PHE A 68 -8.87 1.64 -7.81
N VAL A 69 -9.79 2.60 -7.99
CA VAL A 69 -10.39 2.92 -9.28
C VAL A 69 -10.13 4.39 -9.59
N ALA A 70 -9.60 4.65 -10.78
CA ALA A 70 -9.42 5.98 -11.32
C ALA A 70 -10.74 6.55 -11.81
N LEU A 71 -10.97 7.84 -11.51
CA LEU A 71 -12.17 8.57 -11.89
C LEU A 71 -11.84 9.64 -12.93
N ASP A 72 -12.76 9.86 -13.87
CA ASP A 72 -12.77 10.99 -14.78
C ASP A 72 -13.30 12.28 -14.11
N GLU A 73 -13.37 13.37 -14.88
CA GLU A 73 -13.85 14.67 -14.40
C GLU A 73 -15.33 14.67 -13.95
N ASN A 74 -16.12 13.69 -14.42
CA ASN A 74 -17.51 13.50 -14.03
C ASN A 74 -17.67 12.53 -12.85
N GLY A 75 -16.56 12.01 -12.31
CA GLY A 75 -16.56 11.01 -11.25
C GLY A 75 -16.93 9.60 -11.72
N LYS A 76 -16.77 9.29 -13.01
CA LYS A 76 -16.97 7.96 -13.58
C LYS A 76 -15.70 7.15 -13.68
#